data_AF-X1D0H4-F1
#
_entry.id   AF-X1D0H4-F1
#
_cell.length_a   1.000
_cell.length_b   1.000
_cell.length_c   1.000
_cell.angle_alpha   90.00
_cell.angle_beta   90.00
_cell.angle_gamma   90.00
#
_symmetry.space_group_name_H-M   'P 1'
#
loop_
_entity.id
_entity.type
_entity.pdbx_description
1 polymer ?
#
loop_
_entity_poly.entity_id
_entity_poly.type
_entity_poly.pdbx_seq_one_letter_code
_entity_poly.pdbx_strand_id
1 'polypeptide(L)'
;TWIKNGVLKQDPLETIYAYVQDFELANAAVPDGDGQTDIQLKRRGFQRFSFIALARIEELGKAVRDHENTFNGPIVDRLNLIEATGAKFGLPFMLYEDDQNIADEIIENAVAGRPLIDFLDEQEVRHRLFAITAKDGIEAISKMMQDKSCIIADGHHRYQTALRYLKKTSNPKTAYQMTAFANTCHEGLIVLATHRLVGNLKNFDLRKLLADIKEDFEVTKFEFGSPHAKTEAKQKMLAQMKAEHNRDKNVFGVYGGNGSFYAAVLKN
;
A
#
# COMPACT_ATOMS: atom_id res chain seq x y z
N THR A 1 25.88 -23.13 6.88
CA THR A 1 24.73 -22.23 6.66
C THR A 1 24.93 -20.99 7.51
N TRP A 2 24.34 -19.84 7.16
CA TRP A 2 24.50 -18.60 7.94
C TRP A 2 24.10 -18.75 9.41
N ILE A 3 23.12 -19.60 9.70
CA ILE A 3 22.72 -19.97 11.07
C ILE A 3 23.85 -20.70 11.81
N LYS A 4 24.42 -21.77 11.21
CA LYS A 4 25.53 -22.52 11.82
C LYS A 4 26.78 -21.66 12.05
N ASN A 5 27.00 -20.66 11.20
CA ASN A 5 28.13 -19.75 11.30
C ASN A 5 27.85 -18.55 12.22
N GLY A 6 26.66 -18.45 12.83
CA GLY A 6 26.29 -17.37 13.74
C GLY A 6 26.04 -16.01 13.08
N VAL A 7 25.98 -15.94 11.75
CA VAL A 7 25.69 -14.72 10.98
C VAL A 7 24.20 -14.36 11.11
N LEU A 8 23.32 -15.36 11.06
CA LEU A 8 21.91 -15.21 11.40
C LEU A 8 21.62 -15.92 12.72
N LYS A 9 20.96 -15.21 13.64
CA LYS A 9 20.57 -15.75 14.94
C LYS A 9 19.06 -15.72 15.06
N GLN A 10 18.51 -16.79 15.61
CA GLN A 10 17.11 -16.85 15.97
C GLN A 10 16.90 -16.08 17.28
N ASP A 11 15.81 -15.33 17.36
CA ASP A 11 15.42 -14.68 18.60
C ASP A 11 15.14 -15.73 19.69
N PRO A 12 15.47 -15.42 20.97
CA PRO A 12 15.38 -16.38 22.06
C PRO A 12 13.93 -16.65 22.51
N LEU A 13 13.01 -15.75 22.18
CA LEU A 13 11.59 -15.84 22.52
C LEU A 13 10.75 -15.92 21.25
N GLU A 14 9.57 -16.50 21.37
CA GLU A 14 8.53 -16.34 20.36
C GLU A 14 8.10 -14.88 20.32
N THR A 15 8.11 -14.29 19.13
CA THR A 15 7.96 -12.85 18.96
C THR A 15 7.11 -12.56 17.73
N ILE A 16 6.07 -11.74 17.91
CA ILE A 16 5.48 -10.93 16.85
C ILE A 16 6.13 -9.55 16.95
N TYR A 17 6.38 -8.88 15.82
CA TYR A 17 6.98 -7.54 15.85
C TYR A 17 5.94 -6.50 15.50
N ALA A 18 5.71 -5.54 16.41
CA ALA A 18 4.97 -4.33 16.06
C ALA A 18 5.86 -3.46 15.17
N TYR A 19 5.34 -3.08 14.01
CA TYR A 19 5.98 -2.19 13.06
C TYR A 19 5.16 -0.91 12.92
N VAL A 20 5.78 0.20 13.30
CA VAL A 20 5.13 1.50 13.41
C VAL A 20 5.83 2.48 12.48
N GLN A 21 5.05 3.17 11.67
CA GLN A 21 5.56 4.16 10.74
C GLN A 21 4.92 5.51 11.00
N ASP A 22 5.73 6.52 11.29
CA ASP A 22 5.30 7.90 11.44
C ASP A 22 5.63 8.67 10.17
N PHE A 23 4.64 9.29 9.53
CA PHE A 23 4.82 10.02 8.29
C PHE A 23 3.91 11.23 8.21
N GLU A 24 4.30 12.21 7.40
CA GLU A 24 3.48 13.38 7.14
C GLU A 24 2.89 13.31 5.73
N LEU A 25 1.59 13.57 5.60
CA LEU A 25 1.00 13.85 4.30
C LEU A 25 0.64 15.31 4.20
N ALA A 26 0.96 15.89 3.04
CA ALA A 26 0.44 17.19 2.67
C ALA A 26 -1.07 17.05 2.43
N ASN A 27 -1.89 17.74 3.23
CA ASN A 27 -3.32 17.83 2.94
C ASN A 27 -3.49 18.47 1.56
N ALA A 28 -3.84 17.67 0.56
CA ALA A 28 -4.35 18.18 -0.70
C ALA A 28 -5.75 18.76 -0.42
N ALA A 29 -5.78 20.00 0.07
CA ALA A 29 -6.97 20.83 0.31
C ALA A 29 -8.09 20.13 1.11
N VAL A 30 -8.08 20.28 2.44
CA VAL A 30 -9.35 20.41 3.15
C VAL A 30 -9.89 21.79 2.75
N PRO A 31 -11.04 21.90 2.07
CA PRO A 31 -11.67 23.19 1.90
C PRO A 31 -12.20 23.60 3.27
N ASP A 32 -11.41 24.36 4.03
CA ASP A 32 -11.97 25.18 5.10
C ASP A 32 -12.92 26.17 4.42
N GLY A 33 -14.16 26.24 4.91
CA GLY A 33 -15.35 26.79 4.23
C GLY A 33 -15.35 28.28 3.91
N ASP A 34 -14.21 28.95 3.91
CA ASP A 34 -14.07 30.35 3.50
C ASP A 34 -12.95 30.44 2.48
N GLY A 35 -13.31 30.80 1.24
CA GLY A 35 -12.44 30.83 0.06
C GLY A 35 -11.27 31.83 0.11
N GLN A 36 -10.37 31.70 1.09
CA GLN A 36 -9.09 32.37 1.11
C GLN A 36 -7.97 31.45 0.64
N THR A 37 -7.34 31.91 -0.43
CA THR A 37 -6.22 31.34 -1.15
C THR A 37 -4.91 31.62 -0.42
N ASP A 38 -4.54 30.72 0.47
CA ASP A 38 -3.14 30.37 0.72
C ASP A 38 -3.09 28.87 1.00
N ILE A 39 -2.67 28.08 -0.01
CA ILE A 39 -2.42 26.65 0.17
C ILE A 39 -1.07 26.53 0.90
N GLN A 40 -1.04 26.92 2.17
CA GLN A 40 -0.13 26.25 3.07
C GLN A 40 -0.59 24.79 3.07
N LEU A 41 0.24 23.92 2.49
CA LEU A 41 0.08 22.48 2.63
C LEU A 41 0.18 22.19 4.14
N LYS A 42 -0.96 22.24 4.85
CA LYS A 42 -1.04 21.80 6.23
C LYS A 42 -0.64 20.33 6.19
N ARG A 43 0.56 20.03 6.68
CA ARG A 43 1.03 18.67 6.81
C ARG A 43 0.33 18.07 8.02
N ARG A 44 -0.33 16.94 7.83
CA ARG A 44 -0.90 16.15 8.92
C ARG A 44 0.01 14.95 9.15
N GLY A 45 0.42 14.76 10.40
CA GLY A 45 1.12 13.56 10.84
C GLY A 45 0.15 12.39 10.94
N PHE A 46 0.61 11.22 10.53
CA PHE A 46 -0.08 9.96 10.62
C PHE A 46 0.86 8.90 11.18
N GLN A 47 0.28 7.94 11.88
CA GLN A 47 1.00 6.79 12.39
C GLN A 47 0.34 5.54 11.82
N ARG A 48 1.07 4.71 11.06
CA ARG A 48 0.56 3.42 10.58
C ARG A 48 1.05 2.32 11.50
N PHE A 49 0.10 1.50 11.96
CA PHE A 49 0.37 0.27 12.66
C PHE A 49 0.34 -0.92 11.73
N SER A 50 1.27 -1.83 11.99
CA SER A 50 1.32 -3.15 11.38
C SER A 50 1.96 -4.11 12.38
N PHE A 51 1.67 -5.39 12.26
CA PHE A 51 2.46 -6.43 12.93
C PHE A 51 3.12 -7.35 11.92
N ILE A 52 4.31 -7.85 12.27
CA ILE A 52 5.08 -8.80 11.47
C ILE A 52 5.07 -10.13 12.18
N ALA A 53 4.58 -11.14 11.49
CA ALA A 53 4.49 -12.51 11.99
C ALA A 53 4.83 -13.53 10.89
N LEU A 54 5.09 -14.78 11.30
CA LEU A 54 5.11 -15.89 10.38
C LEU A 54 3.68 -16.33 10.08
N ALA A 55 3.28 -16.23 8.81
CA ALA A 55 1.99 -16.70 8.35
C ALA A 55 2.16 -17.95 7.49
N ARG A 56 1.24 -18.91 7.62
CA ARG A 56 1.14 -20.03 6.69
C ARG A 56 0.64 -19.49 5.35
N ILE A 57 1.31 -19.82 4.26
CA ILE A 57 0.87 -19.46 2.92
C ILE A 57 -0.24 -20.39 2.45
N GLU A 58 -1.20 -19.83 1.72
CA GLU A 58 -2.38 -20.52 1.20
C GLU A 58 -2.57 -20.17 -0.28
N GLU A 59 -3.28 -21.03 -1.01
CA GLU A 59 -3.65 -20.72 -2.39
C GLU A 59 -4.55 -19.46 -2.43
N LEU A 60 -4.38 -18.68 -3.49
CA LEU A 60 -5.11 -17.44 -3.67
C LEU A 60 -6.62 -17.69 -3.88
N GLY A 61 -7.45 -16.76 -3.41
CA GLY A 61 -8.88 -16.66 -3.70
C GLY A 61 -9.79 -16.66 -2.48
N LYS A 62 -9.49 -17.46 -1.44
CA LYS A 62 -10.33 -17.55 -0.23
C LYS A 62 -9.78 -16.68 0.91
N ALA A 63 -8.78 -17.21 1.62
CA ALA A 63 -8.17 -16.55 2.77
C ALA A 63 -7.20 -15.44 2.36
N VAL A 64 -6.52 -15.58 1.21
CA VAL A 64 -5.61 -14.56 0.68
C VAL A 64 -6.07 -14.16 -0.72
N ARG A 65 -6.29 -12.86 -0.92
CA ARG A 65 -6.78 -12.28 -2.18
C ARG A 65 -5.72 -11.39 -2.80
N ASP A 66 -5.56 -11.48 -4.11
CA ASP A 66 -4.77 -10.58 -4.93
C ASP A 66 -5.64 -9.53 -5.62
N HIS A 67 -4.98 -8.48 -6.11
CA HIS A 67 -5.59 -7.42 -6.92
C HIS A 67 -4.74 -7.06 -8.15
N GLU A 68 -3.60 -7.73 -8.32
CA GLU A 68 -2.63 -7.49 -9.41
C GLU A 68 -2.23 -8.83 -10.06
N ASN A 69 -2.12 -8.83 -11.38
CA ASN A 69 -1.47 -9.93 -12.10
C ASN A 69 0.04 -9.89 -11.90
N THR A 70 0.65 -11.05 -11.74
CA THR A 70 2.11 -11.18 -11.67
C THR A 70 2.71 -11.55 -13.02
N PHE A 71 3.99 -11.22 -13.18
CA PHE A 71 4.77 -11.61 -14.35
C PHE A 71 5.72 -12.74 -14.02
N ASN A 72 5.90 -13.68 -14.97
CA ASN A 72 6.72 -14.86 -14.75
C ASN A 72 8.22 -14.53 -14.56
N GLY A 73 8.74 -13.49 -15.23
CA GLY A 73 10.15 -13.07 -15.11
C GLY A 73 10.57 -12.79 -13.66
N PRO A 74 9.92 -11.83 -12.97
CA PRO A 74 10.19 -11.56 -11.55
C PRO A 74 9.97 -12.76 -10.62
N ILE A 75 9.03 -13.66 -10.94
CA ILE A 75 8.82 -14.89 -10.15
C ILE A 75 10.01 -15.83 -10.28
N VAL A 76 10.53 -16.04 -11.49
CA VAL A 76 11.67 -16.94 -11.73
C VAL A 76 12.92 -16.41 -11.07
N ASP A 77 13.20 -15.11 -11.19
CA ASP A 77 14.35 -14.48 -10.54
C ASP A 77 14.32 -14.64 -9.01
N ARG A 78 13.17 -14.36 -8.39
CA ARG A 78 12.98 -14.56 -6.95
C ARG A 78 13.07 -16.02 -6.54
N LEU A 79 12.60 -16.96 -7.38
CA LEU A 79 12.72 -18.39 -7.09
C LEU A 79 14.19 -18.81 -7.07
N ASN A 80 14.99 -18.36 -8.04
CA ASN A 80 16.43 -18.62 -8.07
C ASN A 80 17.12 -18.08 -6.81
N LEU A 81 16.74 -16.88 -6.34
CA LEU A 81 17.26 -16.30 -5.10
C LEU A 81 16.90 -17.15 -3.87
N ILE A 82 15.65 -17.61 -3.76
CA ILE A 82 15.22 -18.48 -2.65
C ILE A 82 15.98 -19.81 -2.69
N GLU A 83 16.18 -20.39 -3.87
CA GLU A 83 16.92 -21.66 -4.02
C GLU A 83 18.41 -21.53 -3.69
N ALA A 84 19.03 -20.41 -4.06
CA ALA A 84 20.44 -20.15 -3.77
C ALA A 84 20.71 -19.86 -2.29
N THR A 85 19.76 -19.23 -1.59
CA THR A 85 19.97 -18.71 -0.23
C THR A 85 19.23 -19.50 0.86
N GLY A 86 18.18 -20.22 0.50
CA GLY A 86 17.23 -20.83 1.44
C GLY A 86 16.37 -19.81 2.20
N ALA A 87 16.35 -18.54 1.80
CA ALA A 87 15.66 -17.46 2.49
C ALA A 87 14.65 -16.75 1.58
N LYS A 88 13.49 -16.38 2.16
CA LYS A 88 12.46 -15.58 1.48
C LYS A 88 12.62 -14.11 1.89
N PHE A 89 13.13 -13.28 0.99
CA PHE A 89 13.43 -11.88 1.27
C PHE A 89 12.23 -10.96 1.03
N GLY A 90 12.09 -10.00 1.95
CA GLY A 90 11.02 -9.00 1.93
C GLY A 90 9.71 -9.53 2.53
N LEU A 91 8.89 -8.59 2.97
CA LEU A 91 7.58 -8.86 3.58
C LEU A 91 6.52 -8.69 2.49
N PRO A 92 5.68 -9.69 2.20
CA PRO A 92 4.36 -9.39 1.66
C PRO A 92 3.64 -8.48 2.65
N PHE A 93 2.92 -7.49 2.12
CA PHE A 93 2.16 -6.52 2.91
C PHE A 93 0.68 -6.83 2.73
N MET A 94 0.06 -7.29 3.80
CA MET A 94 -1.32 -7.78 3.85
C MET A 94 -2.22 -6.77 4.54
N LEU A 95 -3.40 -6.57 3.99
CA LEU A 95 -4.48 -5.84 4.64
C LEU A 95 -5.48 -6.83 5.24
N TYR A 96 -5.93 -6.59 6.46
CA TYR A 96 -6.99 -7.35 7.12
C TYR A 96 -7.94 -6.39 7.85
N GLU A 97 -9.13 -6.86 8.20
CA GLU A 97 -10.13 -6.06 8.90
C GLU A 97 -10.24 -6.48 10.37
N ASP A 98 -10.05 -5.53 11.28
CA ASP A 98 -10.22 -5.68 12.72
C ASP A 98 -10.88 -4.42 13.29
N ASP A 99 -12.21 -4.44 13.33
CA ASP A 99 -13.07 -3.37 13.83
C ASP A 99 -12.96 -3.18 15.35
N GLN A 100 -12.47 -4.20 16.05
CA GLN A 100 -12.24 -4.21 17.50
C GLN A 100 -10.86 -3.67 17.87
N ASN A 101 -9.99 -3.37 16.90
CA ASN A 101 -8.64 -2.85 17.11
C ASN A 101 -7.76 -3.73 18.03
N ILE A 102 -8.01 -5.04 18.08
CA ILE A 102 -7.29 -5.97 18.97
C ILE A 102 -5.78 -5.89 18.75
N ALA A 103 -5.35 -5.97 17.49
CA ALA A 103 -3.92 -5.89 17.18
C ALA A 103 -3.35 -4.50 17.43
N ASP A 104 -4.12 -3.45 17.16
CA ASP A 104 -3.69 -2.06 17.31
C ASP A 104 -3.48 -1.71 18.79
N GLU A 105 -4.37 -2.13 19.69
CA GLU A 105 -4.20 -1.97 21.15
C GLU A 105 -2.93 -2.69 21.67
N ILE A 106 -2.63 -3.88 21.13
CA ILE A 106 -1.41 -4.63 21.50
C ILE A 106 -0.15 -3.91 20.98
N ILE A 107 -0.22 -3.35 19.77
CA ILE A 107 0.86 -2.54 19.19
C ILE A 107 1.09 -1.28 20.03
N GLU A 108 0.05 -0.55 20.42
CA GLU A 108 0.17 0.63 21.29
C GLU A 108 0.85 0.31 22.62
N ASN A 109 0.46 -0.80 23.25
CA ASN A 109 1.12 -1.27 24.48
C ASN A 109 2.61 -1.57 24.26
N ALA A 110 2.98 -2.18 23.12
CA ALA A 110 4.38 -2.44 22.78
C ALA A 110 5.19 -1.14 22.54
N VAL A 111 4.54 -0.10 22.00
CA VAL A 111 5.16 1.22 21.73
C VAL A 111 5.55 1.96 23.02
N ALA A 112 4.94 1.64 24.16
CA ALA A 112 5.37 2.16 25.46
C ALA A 112 6.77 1.66 25.87
N GLY A 113 7.26 0.59 25.26
CA GLY A 113 8.61 0.05 25.44
C GLY A 113 9.68 0.71 24.58
N ARG A 114 10.89 0.15 24.61
CA ARG A 114 12.02 0.61 23.77
C ARG A 114 11.96 -0.08 22.39
N PRO A 115 12.10 0.66 21.28
CA PRO A 115 12.19 0.04 19.95
C PRO A 115 13.49 -0.75 19.79
N LEU A 116 13.40 -1.88 19.09
CA LEU A 116 14.54 -2.66 18.61
C LEU A 116 15.26 -1.95 17.46
N ILE A 117 14.49 -1.30 16.60
CA ILE A 117 14.93 -0.56 15.42
C ILE A 117 14.19 0.77 15.42
N ASP A 118 14.91 1.86 15.17
CA ASP A 118 14.37 3.22 15.06
C ASP A 118 15.24 4.01 14.09
N PHE A 119 14.70 4.35 12.91
CA PHE A 119 15.41 5.12 11.89
C PHE A 119 14.45 5.94 11.03
N LEU A 120 14.99 6.95 10.35
CA LEU A 120 14.30 7.70 9.29
C LEU A 120 14.78 7.19 7.94
N ASP A 121 13.85 6.97 7.01
CA ASP A 121 14.18 6.70 5.61
C ASP A 121 14.48 7.99 4.83
N GLU A 122 14.82 7.86 3.55
CA GLU A 122 15.11 8.99 2.66
C GLU A 122 13.89 9.89 2.36
N GLN A 123 12.69 9.50 2.79
CA GLN A 123 11.44 10.22 2.65
C GLN A 123 10.99 10.86 3.98
N GLU A 124 11.85 10.83 5.01
CA GLU A 124 11.56 11.30 6.37
C GLU A 124 10.43 10.51 7.06
N VAL A 125 10.16 9.28 6.63
CA VAL A 125 9.27 8.36 7.35
C VAL A 125 10.06 7.74 8.49
N ARG A 126 9.57 7.88 9.73
CA ARG A 126 10.18 7.21 10.88
C ARG A 126 9.67 5.80 10.97
N HIS A 127 10.59 4.84 10.98
CA HIS A 127 10.31 3.41 11.09
C HIS A 127 10.75 2.91 12.46
N ARG A 128 9.81 2.34 13.20
CA ARG A 128 10.06 1.77 14.53
C ARG A 128 9.58 0.32 14.59
N LEU A 129 10.43 -0.56 15.13
CA LEU A 129 10.11 -1.96 15.35
C LEU A 129 10.18 -2.28 16.83
N PHE A 130 9.14 -2.91 17.38
CA PHE A 130 9.06 -3.33 18.78
C PHE A 130 8.77 -4.82 18.86
N ALA A 131 9.29 -5.50 19.88
CA ALA A 131 8.97 -6.91 20.12
C ALA A 131 7.72 -7.05 20.98
N ILE A 132 6.77 -7.86 20.51
CA ILE A 132 5.64 -8.39 21.28
C ILE A 132 6.00 -9.84 21.64
N THR A 133 6.40 -10.05 22.89
CA THR A 133 6.81 -11.37 23.44
C THR A 133 5.85 -11.88 24.50
N ALA A 134 4.90 -11.05 24.94
CA ALA A 134 3.88 -11.42 25.90
C ALA A 134 2.93 -12.44 25.26
N LYS A 135 2.79 -13.59 25.92
CA LYS A 135 2.07 -14.76 25.39
C LYS A 135 0.60 -14.44 25.10
N ASP A 136 -0.04 -13.69 25.98
CA ASP A 136 -1.41 -13.21 25.83
C ASP A 136 -1.60 -12.33 24.59
N GLY A 137 -0.67 -11.41 24.32
CA GLY A 137 -0.68 -10.59 23.10
C GLY A 137 -0.53 -11.43 21.82
N ILE A 138 0.40 -12.39 21.83
CA ILE A 138 0.62 -13.31 20.69
C ILE A 138 -0.63 -14.17 20.44
N GLU A 139 -1.22 -14.73 21.49
CA GLU A 139 -2.43 -15.55 21.40
C GLU A 139 -3.64 -14.73 20.93
N ALA A 140 -3.80 -13.49 21.40
CA ALA A 140 -4.87 -12.59 20.99
C ALA A 140 -4.79 -12.25 19.49
N ILE A 141 -3.61 -11.85 18.99
CA ILE A 141 -3.39 -11.59 17.55
C ILE A 141 -3.64 -12.86 16.75
N SER A 142 -3.08 -14.00 17.19
CA SER A 142 -3.22 -15.28 16.48
C SER A 142 -4.68 -15.72 16.40
N LYS A 143 -5.46 -15.56 17.49
CA LYS A 143 -6.88 -15.90 17.55
C LYS A 143 -7.71 -14.97 16.67
N MET A 144 -7.46 -13.66 16.74
CA MET A 144 -8.14 -12.66 15.92
C MET A 144 -7.96 -12.95 14.42
N MET A 145 -6.79 -13.43 14.01
CA MET A 145 -6.50 -13.71 12.60
C MET A 145 -7.12 -15.02 12.06
N GLN A 146 -7.68 -15.90 12.89
CA GLN A 146 -8.09 -17.25 12.45
C GLN A 146 -9.22 -17.25 11.41
N ASP A 147 -10.10 -16.26 11.45
CA ASP A 147 -11.27 -16.15 10.58
C ASP A 147 -11.17 -15.00 9.56
N LYS A 148 -10.01 -14.33 9.50
CA LYS A 148 -9.80 -13.17 8.63
C LYS A 148 -9.40 -13.60 7.23
N SER A 149 -9.92 -12.88 6.24
CA SER A 149 -9.33 -12.85 4.90
C SER A 149 -8.37 -11.68 4.77
N CYS A 150 -7.24 -11.88 4.11
CA CYS A 150 -6.28 -10.84 3.82
C CYS A 150 -6.26 -10.48 2.33
N ILE A 151 -6.04 -9.20 2.03
CA ILE A 151 -5.73 -8.70 0.68
C ILE A 151 -4.24 -8.39 0.60
N ILE A 152 -3.55 -8.91 -0.40
CA ILE A 152 -2.16 -8.55 -0.67
C ILE A 152 -2.16 -7.11 -1.20
N ALA A 153 -1.76 -6.14 -0.38
CA ALA A 153 -1.59 -4.76 -0.80
C ALA A 153 -0.31 -4.58 -1.62
N ASP A 154 0.79 -5.22 -1.19
CA ASP A 154 2.05 -5.25 -1.93
C ASP A 154 2.75 -6.61 -1.75
N GLY A 155 3.49 -7.03 -2.78
CA GLY A 155 4.28 -8.25 -2.76
C GLY A 155 3.64 -9.48 -3.39
N HIS A 156 2.75 -9.32 -4.37
CA HIS A 156 2.13 -10.41 -5.13
C HIS A 156 3.17 -11.38 -5.72
N HIS A 157 4.24 -10.83 -6.32
CA HIS A 157 5.36 -11.62 -6.83
C HIS A 157 6.09 -12.39 -5.71
N ARG A 158 6.27 -11.80 -4.52
CA ARG A 158 6.87 -12.48 -3.34
C ARG A 158 5.99 -13.64 -2.91
N TYR A 159 4.68 -13.39 -2.76
CA TYR A 159 3.72 -14.39 -2.30
C TYR A 159 3.59 -15.56 -3.27
N GLN A 160 3.41 -15.29 -4.57
CA GLN A 160 3.30 -16.33 -5.57
C GLN A 160 4.61 -17.12 -5.75
N THR A 161 5.78 -16.47 -5.61
CA THR A 161 7.06 -17.19 -5.59
C THR A 161 7.12 -18.13 -4.39
N ALA A 162 6.66 -17.71 -3.21
CA ALA A 162 6.62 -18.56 -2.03
C ALA A 162 5.72 -19.79 -2.23
N LEU A 163 4.55 -19.63 -2.88
CA LEU A 163 3.67 -20.76 -3.25
C LEU A 163 4.34 -21.70 -4.24
N ARG A 164 4.99 -21.16 -5.28
CA ARG A 164 5.73 -21.95 -6.28
C ARG A 164 6.87 -22.73 -5.63
N TYR A 165 7.60 -22.11 -4.71
CA TYR A 165 8.67 -22.76 -3.96
C TYR A 165 8.15 -23.88 -3.06
N LEU A 166 7.05 -23.65 -2.33
CA LEU A 166 6.38 -24.67 -1.52
C LEU A 166 5.98 -25.90 -2.36
N LYS A 167 5.43 -25.70 -3.57
CA LYS A 167 5.06 -26.81 -4.47
C LYS A 167 6.27 -27.60 -4.98
N LYS A 168 7.46 -26.98 -5.05
CA LYS A 168 8.69 -27.60 -5.55
C LYS A 168 9.45 -28.38 -4.48
N THR A 169 9.20 -28.10 -3.20
CA THR A 169 9.96 -28.65 -2.08
C THR A 169 9.11 -29.61 -1.24
N SER A 170 9.75 -30.62 -0.65
CA SER A 170 9.13 -31.52 0.34
C SER A 170 9.25 -31.01 1.79
N ASN A 171 9.89 -29.85 2.01
CA ASN A 171 10.12 -29.31 3.34
C ASN A 171 8.88 -28.53 3.85
N PRO A 172 8.17 -29.02 4.88
CA PRO A 172 6.96 -28.38 5.39
C PRO A 172 7.23 -26.99 6.00
N LYS A 173 8.47 -26.71 6.44
CA LYS A 173 8.85 -25.39 6.99
C LYS A 173 8.75 -24.27 5.94
N THR A 174 8.76 -24.61 4.66
CA THR A 174 8.62 -23.64 3.57
C THR A 174 7.18 -23.16 3.38
N ALA A 175 6.21 -23.75 4.10
CA ALA A 175 4.83 -23.30 4.10
C ALA A 175 4.62 -21.98 4.85
N TYR A 176 5.67 -21.41 5.47
CA TYR A 176 5.56 -20.17 6.23
C TYR A 176 6.30 -19.02 5.54
N GLN A 177 5.76 -17.81 5.69
CA GLN A 177 6.29 -16.57 5.13
C GLN A 177 6.20 -15.47 6.18
N MET A 178 7.32 -14.79 6.41
CA MET A 178 7.34 -13.58 7.23
C MET A 178 6.58 -12.48 6.47
N THR A 179 5.54 -11.94 7.11
CA THR A 179 4.51 -11.12 6.48
C THR A 179 4.16 -9.96 7.40
N ALA A 180 3.94 -8.78 6.82
CA ALA A 180 3.43 -7.62 7.53
C ALA A 180 1.92 -7.53 7.32
N PHE A 181 1.18 -7.25 8.39
CA PHE A 181 -0.27 -7.14 8.40
C PHE A 181 -0.67 -5.75 8.89
N ALA A 182 -1.50 -5.04 8.14
CA ALA A 182 -2.05 -3.74 8.51
C ALA A 182 -3.58 -3.78 8.54
N ASN A 183 -4.16 -3.23 9.61
CA ASN A 183 -5.60 -3.14 9.78
C ASN A 183 -6.21 -2.11 8.83
N THR A 184 -7.26 -2.47 8.10
CA THR A 184 -8.00 -1.55 7.21
C THR A 184 -8.82 -0.52 7.96
N CYS A 185 -9.14 -0.78 9.23
CA CYS A 185 -9.87 0.15 10.09
C CYS A 185 -8.97 1.22 10.73
N HIS A 186 -7.64 1.07 10.66
CA HIS A 186 -6.70 1.99 11.29
C HIS A 186 -6.54 3.29 10.47
N GLU A 187 -6.63 4.45 11.12
CA GLU A 187 -6.60 5.76 10.42
C GLU A 187 -5.27 6.06 9.70
N GLY A 188 -4.19 5.42 10.15
CA GLY A 188 -2.87 5.48 9.51
C GLY A 188 -2.73 4.65 8.24
N LEU A 189 -3.69 3.80 7.89
CA LEU A 189 -3.68 3.12 6.61
C LEU A 189 -4.23 4.05 5.53
N ILE A 190 -3.32 4.71 4.81
CA ILE A 190 -3.68 5.65 3.76
C ILE A 190 -3.27 5.09 2.40
N VAL A 191 -4.25 4.93 1.52
CA VAL A 191 -4.05 4.52 0.12
C VAL A 191 -4.30 5.73 -0.78
N LEU A 192 -3.23 6.26 -1.36
CA LEU A 192 -3.30 7.40 -2.27
C LEU A 192 -3.46 6.93 -3.73
N ALA A 193 -3.99 7.82 -4.57
CA ALA A 193 -4.11 7.57 -5.99
C ALA A 193 -2.73 7.45 -6.65
N THR A 194 -2.60 6.51 -7.60
CA THR A 194 -1.42 6.43 -8.46
C THR A 194 -1.54 7.42 -9.61
N HIS A 195 -0.62 8.38 -9.72
CA HIS A 195 -0.54 9.31 -10.84
C HIS A 195 0.45 8.81 -11.89
N ARG A 196 0.06 8.80 -13.16
CA ARG A 196 0.92 8.41 -14.29
C ARG A 196 1.34 9.64 -15.08
N LEU A 197 2.66 9.86 -15.17
CA LEU A 197 3.24 10.85 -16.06
C LEU A 197 3.60 10.18 -17.38
N VAL A 198 3.07 10.69 -18.49
CA VAL A 198 3.37 10.22 -19.83
C VAL A 198 4.13 11.31 -20.56
N GLY A 199 5.31 10.97 -21.11
CA GLY A 199 6.17 11.89 -21.85
C GLY A 199 7.05 11.14 -22.85
N ASN A 200 7.64 11.88 -23.79
CA ASN A 200 8.58 11.37 -24.80
C ASN A 200 8.04 10.21 -25.68
N LEU A 201 6.72 10.13 -25.85
CA LEU A 201 6.10 9.19 -26.76
C LEU A 201 6.22 9.69 -28.21
N LYS A 202 6.80 8.87 -29.10
CA LYS A 202 6.84 9.18 -30.55
C LYS A 202 5.41 9.32 -31.08
N ASN A 203 5.16 10.38 -31.85
CA ASN A 203 3.86 10.64 -32.49
C ASN A 203 2.68 10.74 -31.52
N PHE A 204 2.90 11.15 -30.27
CA PHE A 204 1.81 11.37 -29.32
C PHE A 204 0.98 12.60 -29.71
N ASP A 205 -0.33 12.40 -29.88
CA ASP A 205 -1.30 13.48 -30.08
C ASP A 205 -2.37 13.39 -28.98
N LEU A 206 -2.37 14.36 -28.07
CA LEU A 206 -3.37 14.47 -27.00
C LEU A 206 -4.79 14.55 -27.55
N ARG A 207 -5.02 15.23 -28.67
CA ARG A 207 -6.35 15.36 -29.26
C ARG A 207 -6.85 14.02 -29.75
N LYS A 208 -5.96 13.21 -30.34
CA LYS A 208 -6.28 11.84 -30.76
C LYS A 208 -6.62 11.00 -29.53
N LEU A 209 -5.78 11.00 -28.49
CA LEU A 209 -6.07 10.28 -27.24
C LEU A 209 -7.44 10.66 -26.67
N LEU A 210 -7.72 11.96 -26.55
CA LEU A 210 -9.00 12.46 -26.01
C LEU A 210 -10.19 12.13 -26.92
N ALA A 211 -9.99 11.99 -28.23
CA ALA A 211 -11.02 11.55 -29.15
C ALA A 211 -11.28 10.05 -29.03
N ASP A 212 -10.22 9.25 -28.95
CA ASP A 212 -10.29 7.78 -28.85
C ASP A 212 -10.97 7.37 -27.53
N ILE A 213 -10.60 7.99 -26.38
CA ILE A 213 -11.24 7.65 -25.09
C ILE A 213 -12.70 8.08 -25.00
N LYS A 214 -13.20 8.96 -25.89
CA LYS A 214 -14.63 9.35 -25.86
C LYS A 214 -15.56 8.21 -26.25
N GLU A 215 -15.05 7.10 -26.78
CA GLU A 215 -15.83 5.88 -26.99
C GLU A 215 -16.38 5.38 -25.64
N ASP A 216 -15.51 5.23 -24.65
CA ASP A 216 -15.84 4.70 -23.32
C ASP A 216 -16.08 5.77 -22.25
N PHE A 217 -15.69 7.04 -22.49
CA PHE A 217 -15.72 8.09 -21.48
C PHE A 217 -16.51 9.33 -21.90
N GLU A 218 -17.22 9.93 -20.95
CA GLU A 218 -17.70 11.31 -21.05
C GLU A 218 -16.57 12.25 -20.59
N VAL A 219 -16.05 13.06 -21.54
CA VAL A 219 -14.88 13.92 -21.30
C VAL A 219 -15.29 15.39 -21.20
N THR A 220 -15.11 15.98 -20.02
CA THR A 220 -15.28 17.42 -19.77
C THR A 220 -13.94 18.12 -19.80
N LYS A 221 -13.84 19.25 -20.51
CA LYS A 221 -12.62 20.08 -20.63
C LYS A 221 -12.69 21.30 -19.71
N PHE A 222 -11.56 21.64 -19.08
CA PHE A 222 -11.35 22.83 -18.26
C PHE A 222 -10.13 23.60 -18.74
N GLU A 223 -10.34 24.65 -19.52
CA GLU A 223 -9.27 25.48 -20.09
C GLU A 223 -8.77 26.55 -19.11
N PHE A 224 -7.50 26.94 -19.26
CA PHE A 224 -6.91 28.06 -18.53
C PHE A 224 -5.84 28.77 -19.38
N GLY A 225 -5.79 30.11 -19.26
CA GLY A 225 -4.82 30.96 -19.97
C GLY A 225 -3.75 31.60 -19.09
N SER A 226 -3.80 31.41 -17.77
CA SER A 226 -2.87 32.02 -16.80
C SER A 226 -2.59 31.10 -15.62
N PRO A 227 -1.52 31.32 -14.83
CA PRO A 227 -1.25 30.55 -13.62
C PRO A 227 -2.40 30.58 -12.60
N HIS A 228 -3.06 31.73 -12.44
CA HIS A 228 -4.21 31.85 -11.55
C HIS A 228 -5.39 31.01 -12.05
N ALA A 229 -5.74 31.14 -13.34
CA ALA A 229 -6.79 30.34 -13.97
C ALA A 229 -6.48 28.84 -13.98
N LYS A 230 -5.20 28.44 -13.98
CA LYS A 230 -4.78 27.04 -13.87
C LYS A 230 -5.25 26.41 -12.57
N THR A 231 -5.12 27.13 -11.45
CA THR A 231 -5.59 26.66 -10.14
C THR A 231 -7.10 26.48 -10.15
N GLU A 232 -7.85 27.44 -10.67
CA GLU A 232 -9.31 27.33 -10.77
C GLU A 232 -9.75 26.16 -11.65
N ALA A 233 -9.14 25.98 -12.83
CA ALA A 233 -9.45 24.88 -13.73
C ALA A 233 -9.15 23.51 -13.10
N LYS A 234 -8.04 23.39 -12.36
CA LYS A 234 -7.71 22.19 -11.57
C LYS A 234 -8.79 21.92 -10.51
N GLN A 235 -9.22 22.95 -9.78
CA GLN A 235 -10.24 22.78 -8.73
C GLN A 235 -11.59 22.38 -9.32
N LYS A 236 -11.99 22.95 -10.45
CA LYS A 236 -13.21 22.55 -11.16
C LYS A 236 -13.16 21.08 -11.61
N MET A 237 -12.02 20.63 -12.15
CA MET A 237 -11.81 19.21 -12.48
C MET A 237 -11.93 18.32 -11.24
N LEU A 238 -11.23 18.64 -10.15
CA LEU A 238 -11.29 17.85 -8.91
C LEU A 238 -12.68 17.83 -8.29
N ALA A 239 -13.42 18.95 -8.35
CA ALA A 239 -14.79 19.04 -7.87
C ALA A 239 -15.74 18.15 -8.69
N GLN A 240 -15.63 18.13 -10.02
CA GLN A 240 -16.39 17.19 -10.86
C GLN A 240 -16.01 15.75 -10.52
N MET A 241 -14.72 15.42 -10.42
CA MET A 241 -14.27 14.08 -10.07
C MET A 241 -14.87 13.61 -8.73
N LYS A 242 -14.85 14.47 -7.71
CA LYS A 242 -15.46 14.17 -6.41
C LYS A 242 -16.98 13.97 -6.52
N ALA A 243 -17.66 14.82 -7.29
CA ALA A 243 -19.10 14.71 -7.48
C ALA A 243 -19.50 13.40 -8.17
N GLU A 244 -18.75 12.97 -9.19
CA GLU A 244 -19.02 11.70 -9.89
C GLU A 244 -18.65 10.49 -9.03
N HIS A 245 -17.55 10.55 -8.27
CA HIS A 245 -17.21 9.51 -7.30
C HIS A 245 -18.30 9.33 -6.23
N ASN A 246 -18.86 10.42 -5.72
CA ASN A 246 -19.98 10.36 -4.77
C ASN A 246 -21.27 9.77 -5.36
N ARG A 247 -21.36 9.66 -6.70
CA ARG A 247 -22.43 8.95 -7.42
C ARG A 247 -22.02 7.54 -7.84
N ASP A 248 -20.97 6.99 -7.23
CA ASP A 248 -20.42 5.66 -7.51
C ASP A 248 -19.95 5.48 -8.98
N LYS A 249 -19.47 6.57 -9.60
CA LYS A 249 -18.90 6.52 -10.95
C LYS A 249 -17.37 6.49 -10.91
N ASN A 250 -16.80 5.79 -11.90
CA ASN A 250 -15.37 5.81 -12.17
C ASN A 250 -14.98 7.05 -12.96
N VAL A 251 -14.01 7.81 -12.47
CA VAL A 251 -13.55 9.05 -13.11
C VAL A 251 -12.04 9.23 -12.95
N PHE A 252 -11.37 9.65 -14.01
CA PHE A 252 -9.97 10.08 -13.95
C PHE A 252 -9.78 11.53 -14.39
N GLY A 253 -8.81 12.18 -13.76
CA GLY A 253 -8.33 13.50 -14.14
C GLY A 253 -7.16 13.41 -15.09
N VAL A 254 -7.15 14.23 -16.14
CA VAL A 254 -6.06 14.35 -17.10
C VAL A 254 -5.55 15.79 -17.10
N TYR A 255 -4.25 15.97 -16.91
CA TYR A 255 -3.58 17.24 -17.20
C TYR A 255 -2.95 17.15 -18.58
N GLY A 256 -3.47 17.91 -19.55
CA GLY A 256 -3.04 17.80 -20.94
C GLY A 256 -1.71 18.50 -21.27
N GLY A 257 -1.20 19.34 -20.37
CA GLY A 257 -0.03 20.18 -20.67
C GLY A 257 -0.28 21.26 -21.74
N ASN A 258 -1.50 21.38 -22.26
CA ASN A 258 -1.90 22.28 -23.34
C ASN A 258 -2.75 23.47 -22.85
N GLY A 259 -2.59 23.87 -21.60
CA GLY A 259 -3.48 24.87 -20.98
C GLY A 259 -4.86 24.30 -20.62
N SER A 260 -4.97 22.99 -20.37
CA SER A 260 -6.24 22.38 -19.99
C SER A 260 -6.11 21.20 -19.03
N PHE A 261 -7.13 21.04 -18.20
CA PHE A 261 -7.45 19.82 -17.47
C PHE A 261 -8.68 19.15 -18.09
N TYR A 262 -8.84 17.85 -17.86
CA TYR A 262 -9.99 17.08 -18.30
C TYR A 262 -10.45 16.14 -17.20
N ALA A 263 -11.76 15.99 -17.04
CA ALA A 263 -12.36 14.89 -16.27
C ALA A 263 -12.97 13.92 -17.27
N ALA A 264 -12.62 12.64 -17.17
CA ALA A 264 -13.14 11.59 -18.04
C ALA A 264 -13.86 10.56 -17.17
N VAL A 265 -15.18 10.50 -17.32
CA VAL A 265 -16.10 9.68 -16.53
C VAL A 265 -16.46 8.45 -17.35
N LEU A 266 -16.26 7.25 -16.80
CA LEU A 266 -16.58 6.00 -17.50
C LEU A 266 -18.08 5.95 -17.80
N LYS A 267 -18.43 5.61 -19.04
CA LYS A 267 -19.81 5.33 -19.43
C LYS A 267 -20.21 3.96 -18.90
N ASN A 268 -21.44 3.86 -18.40
CA ASN A 268 -22.03 2.59 -18.00
C ASN A 268 -22.51 1.79 -19.21
#